data_AF-A0AAU1Y8U3-F1
#
_entry.id   AF-A0AAU1Y8U3-F1
#
_cell.length_a   1.000
_cell.length_b   1.000
_cell.length_c   1.000
_cell.angle_alpha   90.00
_cell.angle_beta   90.00
_cell.angle_gamma   90.00
#
_symmetry.space_group_name_H-M   'P 1'
#
loop_
_entity.id
_entity.type
_entity.pdbx_description
1 polymer ?
#
loop_
_entity_poly.entity_id
_entity_poly.type
_entity_poly.pdbx_seq_one_letter_code
_entity_poly.pdbx_strand_id
1 'polypeptide(L)'
;MSGQMQLADAYDIVYSAAARMMWMQKSRVWRLDSPGGGWPEERREAWRELEAALTVSEGPEPQAGEPSDPVRHLISRRAAGPVDRPITFAEAVAEWTTRMVEDPGPYEPRMEPYPDDYLVPGRAVVVQEGHMLVLTGPLRDLVHRMAPGRPAVTIAGETAELSRLVHLAADELRAAVGERVPTPHPVGAVGVARVSRRPSDVNDLQARYEVLARAAWRASESLPSLKYMRESMDFSVSPDTSIAAEDLQNLLAGRSGLFWREEHESIDPNVHVTSGVDWPDDRPVARLIAEEAKDFERSASAGQRLRPRAPHAGERRFYREKGELEYVAISAVRAQILAEILDEYAARIHPGAHSGIMHFSAYDLTDFITSEIGRELRETVGF
;
A
#
# COMPACT_ATOMS: atom_id res chain seq x y z
N MET A 1 -15.45 15.53 30.02
CA MET A 1 -14.26 15.25 29.20
C MET A 1 -13.26 16.36 29.45
N SER A 2 -11.99 16.06 29.72
CA SER A 2 -10.96 17.07 29.95
C SER A 2 -10.62 17.81 28.65
N GLY A 3 -10.26 19.10 28.73
CA GLY A 3 -9.90 19.90 27.54
C GLY A 3 -8.72 19.32 26.74
N GLN A 4 -7.84 18.56 27.39
CA GLN A 4 -6.73 17.86 26.75
C GLN A 4 -7.21 16.73 25.82
N MET A 5 -8.28 16.02 26.17
CA MET A 5 -8.85 14.96 25.33
C MET A 5 -9.52 15.55 24.09
N GLN A 6 -10.21 16.68 24.24
CA GLN A 6 -10.80 17.41 23.11
C GLN A 6 -9.73 17.91 22.13
N LEU A 7 -8.58 18.39 22.64
CA LEU A 7 -7.47 18.81 21.80
C LEU A 7 -6.82 17.63 21.07
N ALA A 8 -6.65 16.48 21.73
CA ALA A 8 -6.14 15.26 21.11
C ALA A 8 -7.05 14.77 19.98
N ASP A 9 -8.36 14.75 20.21
CA ASP A 9 -9.33 14.36 19.19
C ASP A 9 -9.35 15.36 18.02
N ALA A 10 -9.27 16.67 18.30
CA ALA A 10 -9.15 17.68 17.25
C ALA A 10 -7.86 17.52 16.43
N TYR A 11 -6.74 17.20 17.08
CA TYR A 11 -5.48 16.92 16.40
C TYR A 11 -5.60 15.72 15.46
N ASP A 12 -6.10 14.59 15.96
CA ASP A 12 -6.25 13.36 15.19
C ASP A 12 -7.18 13.53 13.98
N ILE A 13 -8.26 14.32 14.14
CA ILE A 13 -9.20 14.64 13.06
C ILE A 13 -8.51 15.48 11.98
N VAL A 14 -7.80 16.56 12.34
CA VAL A 14 -7.07 17.40 11.37
C VAL A 14 -5.95 16.60 10.71
N TYR A 15 -5.22 15.79 11.48
CA TYR A 15 -4.18 14.89 10.98
C TYR A 15 -4.74 13.95 9.91
N SER A 16 -5.84 13.27 10.23
CA SER A 16 -6.48 12.32 9.32
C SER A 16 -6.94 12.98 8.01
N ALA A 17 -7.61 14.13 8.12
CA ALA A 17 -8.08 14.89 6.97
C ALA A 17 -6.95 15.39 6.07
N ALA A 18 -5.87 15.92 6.68
CA ALA A 18 -4.73 16.44 5.95
C ALA A 18 -3.88 15.34 5.30
N ALA A 19 -3.65 14.24 6.01
CA ALA A 19 -2.97 13.06 5.46
C ALA A 19 -3.76 12.43 4.32
N ARG A 20 -5.10 12.32 4.44
CA ARG A 20 -5.99 11.88 3.35
C ARG A 20 -5.86 12.80 2.13
N MET A 21 -5.92 14.12 2.33
CA MET A 21 -5.76 15.08 1.23
C MET A 21 -4.46 14.83 0.47
N MET A 22 -3.34 14.67 1.19
CA MET A 22 -2.05 14.39 0.55
C MET A 22 -2.07 13.06 -0.20
N TRP A 23 -2.60 12.00 0.41
CA TRP A 23 -2.70 10.66 -0.20
C TRP A 23 -3.53 10.63 -1.50
N MET A 24 -4.62 11.41 -1.59
CA MET A 24 -5.47 11.48 -2.78
C MET A 24 -4.77 12.02 -4.04
N GLN A 25 -3.62 12.68 -3.89
CA GLN A 25 -2.81 13.13 -5.01
C GLN A 25 -2.09 11.97 -5.72
N LYS A 26 -1.96 10.81 -5.07
CA LYS A 26 -1.37 9.55 -5.60
C LYS A 26 0.08 9.64 -6.10
N SER A 27 0.69 10.82 -6.04
CA SER A 27 2.03 11.11 -6.57
C SER A 27 2.70 12.20 -5.74
N ARG A 28 4.01 12.09 -5.54
CA ARG A 28 4.80 12.98 -4.66
C ARG A 28 5.24 14.27 -5.34
N VAL A 29 4.38 14.88 -6.16
CA VAL A 29 4.70 16.02 -7.02
C VAL A 29 5.20 17.28 -6.28
N TRP A 30 5.02 17.36 -4.96
CA TRP A 30 5.55 18.41 -4.10
C TRP A 30 7.02 18.18 -3.66
N ARG A 31 7.53 16.94 -3.75
CA ARG A 31 8.92 16.63 -3.41
C ARG A 31 9.85 16.90 -4.59
N LEU A 32 11.12 17.17 -4.27
CA LEU A 32 12.14 17.58 -5.26
C LEU A 32 12.64 16.43 -6.14
N ASP A 33 12.54 15.21 -5.65
CA ASP A 33 12.93 13.96 -6.29
C ASP A 33 11.83 13.40 -7.22
N SER A 34 10.62 13.98 -7.21
CA SER A 34 9.53 13.53 -8.06
C SER A 34 9.80 13.86 -9.53
N PRO A 35 9.83 12.87 -10.44
CA PRO A 35 9.92 13.12 -11.87
C PRO A 35 8.67 13.91 -12.31
N GLY A 36 8.88 15.05 -12.98
CA GLY A 36 7.82 15.83 -13.59
C GLY A 36 7.65 17.27 -13.10
N GLY A 37 8.33 17.72 -12.03
CA GLY A 37 8.53 19.15 -11.69
C GLY A 37 7.34 20.11 -11.88
N GLY A 38 6.10 19.62 -11.71
CA GLY A 38 4.93 20.20 -12.38
C GLY A 38 4.12 21.22 -11.57
N TRP A 39 4.42 21.36 -10.28
CA TRP A 39 3.72 22.31 -9.41
C TRP A 39 4.51 23.60 -9.24
N PRO A 40 3.83 24.76 -9.17
CA PRO A 40 4.44 26.02 -8.76
C PRO A 40 5.14 25.88 -7.39
N GLU A 41 6.27 26.57 -7.22
CA GLU A 41 7.10 26.44 -6.01
C GLU A 41 6.32 26.72 -4.73
N GLU A 42 5.45 27.74 -4.75
CA GLU A 42 4.58 28.10 -3.62
C GLU A 42 3.69 26.92 -3.17
N ARG A 43 3.10 26.19 -4.12
CA ARG A 43 2.29 25.00 -3.83
C ARG A 43 3.16 23.88 -3.26
N ARG A 44 4.35 23.67 -3.82
CA ARG A 44 5.29 22.66 -3.32
C ARG A 44 5.77 22.97 -1.90
N GLU A 45 6.06 24.24 -1.61
CA GLU A 45 6.44 24.71 -0.27
C GLU A 45 5.31 24.46 0.73
N ALA A 46 4.09 24.88 0.44
CA ALA A 46 2.93 24.65 1.32
C ALA A 46 2.70 23.16 1.63
N TRP A 47 2.84 22.29 0.63
CA TRP A 47 2.70 20.85 0.81
C TRP A 47 3.87 20.20 1.56
N ARG A 48 5.11 20.68 1.35
CA ARG A 48 6.26 20.25 2.16
C ARG A 48 6.17 20.72 3.61
N GLU A 49 5.63 21.92 3.86
CA GLU A 49 5.33 22.38 5.22
C GLU A 49 4.32 21.45 5.90
N LEU A 50 3.26 21.04 5.19
CA LEU A 50 2.28 20.10 5.71
C LEU A 50 2.89 18.71 5.97
N GLU A 51 3.66 18.18 5.03
CA GLU A 51 4.38 16.91 5.19
C GLU A 51 5.29 16.93 6.43
N ALA A 52 6.04 18.02 6.64
CA ALA A 52 6.88 18.20 7.81
C ALA A 52 6.05 18.26 9.11
N ALA A 53 4.85 18.83 9.08
CA ALA A 53 3.96 18.86 10.25
C ALA A 53 3.37 17.48 10.57
N LEU A 54 3.03 16.68 9.56
CA LEU A 54 2.48 15.32 9.73
C LEU A 54 3.52 14.32 10.26
N THR A 55 4.77 14.40 9.78
CA THR A 55 5.84 13.46 10.13
C THR A 55 6.36 13.60 11.57
N VAL A 56 6.02 14.69 12.28
CA VAL A 56 6.34 14.83 13.71
C VAL A 56 5.67 13.73 14.56
N SER A 57 4.55 13.17 14.09
CA SER A 57 3.78 12.15 14.82
C SER A 57 4.40 10.75 14.79
N GLU A 58 5.40 10.51 13.94
CA GLU A 58 5.98 9.17 13.70
C GLU A 58 6.66 8.56 14.93
N GLY A 59 6.97 9.37 15.95
CA GLY A 59 7.58 8.91 17.19
C GLY A 59 9.08 8.58 17.04
N PRO A 60 9.71 8.01 18.08
CA PRO A 60 11.11 7.61 18.03
C PRO A 60 11.30 6.33 17.23
N GLU A 61 12.54 6.09 16.81
CA GLU A 61 12.97 4.84 16.18
C GLU A 61 12.64 3.61 17.04
N PRO A 62 12.22 2.49 16.41
CA PRO A 62 11.84 1.28 17.11
C PRO A 62 13.04 0.61 17.79
N GLN A 63 12.84 0.11 19.02
CA GLN A 63 13.88 -0.54 19.81
C GLN A 63 13.81 -2.08 19.73
N ALA A 64 14.91 -2.71 20.13
CA ALA A 64 14.98 -4.17 20.24
C ALA A 64 13.92 -4.73 21.19
N GLY A 65 13.23 -5.79 20.77
CA GLY A 65 12.18 -6.47 21.53
C GLY A 65 10.83 -5.76 21.56
N GLU A 66 10.70 -4.55 20.99
CA GLU A 66 9.42 -3.87 20.93
C GLU A 66 8.46 -4.57 19.95
N PRO A 67 7.14 -4.58 20.22
CA PRO A 67 6.18 -5.10 19.27
C PRO A 67 6.02 -4.16 18.07
N SER A 68 5.72 -4.72 16.90
CA SER A 68 5.41 -3.96 15.69
C SER A 68 4.08 -3.22 15.87
N ASP A 69 4.12 -1.89 15.85
CA ASP A 69 2.94 -1.02 15.77
C ASP A 69 2.35 -1.02 14.34
N PRO A 70 1.11 -1.52 14.12
CA PRO A 70 0.49 -1.62 12.79
C PRO A 70 0.39 -0.33 11.99
N VAL A 71 0.43 0.83 12.67
CA VAL A 71 0.27 2.14 12.00
C VAL A 71 1.56 2.72 11.44
N ARG A 72 2.72 2.12 11.76
CA ARG A 72 4.07 2.62 11.39
C ARG A 72 5.03 1.55 10.88
N HIS A 73 4.71 0.28 11.12
CA HIS A 73 5.59 -0.84 10.82
C HIS A 73 4.89 -1.88 9.95
N LEU A 74 5.70 -2.66 9.22
CA LEU A 74 5.22 -3.94 8.73
C LEU A 74 4.95 -4.87 9.92
N ILE A 75 3.84 -5.60 9.84
CA ILE A 75 3.42 -6.56 10.87
C ILE A 75 3.60 -8.01 10.42
N SER A 76 3.98 -8.24 9.17
CA SER A 76 4.39 -9.56 8.67
C SER A 76 5.85 -9.90 8.90
N ARG A 77 6.71 -8.90 9.14
CA ARG A 77 8.15 -9.10 9.27
C ARG A 77 8.81 -8.18 10.29
N ARG A 78 10.06 -8.52 10.62
CA ARG A 78 10.94 -7.81 11.56
C ARG A 78 12.20 -7.37 10.82
N ALA A 79 12.94 -6.40 11.38
CA ALA A 79 14.17 -5.92 10.78
C ALA A 79 15.18 -7.07 10.59
N ALA A 80 15.85 -7.08 9.43
CA ALA A 80 16.89 -8.07 9.15
C ALA A 80 18.12 -7.85 10.04
N GLY A 81 18.71 -8.93 10.56
CA GLY A 81 19.95 -8.89 11.34
C GLY A 81 19.81 -9.46 12.75
N PRO A 82 20.79 -9.21 13.63
CA PRO A 82 20.84 -9.82 14.97
C PRO A 82 19.88 -9.17 15.97
N VAL A 83 19.23 -8.06 15.62
CA VAL A 83 18.36 -7.30 16.50
C VAL A 83 16.92 -7.51 16.08
N ASP A 84 16.18 -8.28 16.88
CA ASP A 84 14.73 -8.44 16.73
C ASP A 84 14.02 -7.13 17.09
N ARG A 85 13.71 -6.31 16.09
CA ARG A 85 12.97 -5.05 16.24
C ARG A 85 11.93 -4.86 15.13
N PRO A 86 10.91 -4.01 15.35
CA PRO A 86 10.02 -3.58 14.27
C PRO A 86 10.82 -2.98 13.11
N ILE A 87 10.32 -3.19 11.89
CA ILE A 87 10.81 -2.52 10.68
C ILE A 87 9.80 -1.45 10.28
N THR A 88 10.27 -0.21 10.08
CA THR A 88 9.40 0.89 9.65
C THR A 88 9.02 0.73 8.18
N PHE A 89 7.95 1.39 7.76
CA PHE A 89 7.57 1.45 6.34
C PHE A 89 8.69 2.02 5.46
N ALA A 90 9.35 3.08 5.92
CA ALA A 90 10.46 3.70 5.19
C ALA A 90 11.66 2.76 5.04
N GLU A 91 12.03 2.03 6.11
CA GLU A 91 13.10 1.03 6.05
C GLU A 91 12.76 -0.10 5.07
N ALA A 92 11.52 -0.59 5.10
CA ALA A 92 11.08 -1.63 4.19
C ALA A 92 11.12 -1.19 2.72
N VAL A 93 10.63 0.01 2.42
CA VAL A 93 10.70 0.59 1.08
C VAL A 93 12.14 0.74 0.64
N ALA A 94 13.02 1.31 1.47
CA ALA A 94 14.44 1.49 1.11
C ALA A 94 15.12 0.15 0.80
N GLU A 95 14.84 -0.89 1.60
CA GLU A 95 15.33 -2.24 1.37
C GLU A 95 14.82 -2.83 0.05
N TRP A 96 13.51 -2.73 -0.21
CA TRP A 96 12.90 -3.22 -1.45
C TRP A 96 13.40 -2.49 -2.69
N THR A 97 13.47 -1.15 -2.64
CA THR A 97 14.04 -0.34 -3.72
C THR A 97 15.48 -0.74 -4.02
N THR A 98 16.30 -0.96 -2.98
CA THR A 98 17.69 -1.42 -3.16
C THR A 98 17.74 -2.77 -3.87
N ARG A 99 16.93 -3.73 -3.42
CA ARG A 99 16.81 -5.05 -4.07
C ARG A 99 16.38 -4.95 -5.53
N MET A 100 15.41 -4.09 -5.85
CA MET A 100 14.97 -3.90 -7.24
C MET A 100 16.03 -3.24 -8.13
N VAL A 101 16.83 -2.31 -7.60
CA VAL A 101 17.94 -1.68 -8.34
C VAL A 101 19.03 -2.70 -8.66
N GLU A 102 19.29 -3.64 -7.75
CA GLU A 102 20.29 -4.70 -7.91
C GLU A 102 19.76 -5.91 -8.70
N ASP A 103 18.48 -5.91 -9.08
CA ASP A 103 17.83 -7.04 -9.72
C ASP A 103 18.34 -7.24 -11.16
N PRO A 104 19.01 -8.38 -11.46
CA PRO A 104 19.52 -8.66 -12.80
C PRO A 104 18.40 -8.99 -13.81
N GLY A 105 17.14 -9.04 -13.36
CA GLY A 105 15.98 -9.39 -14.17
C GLY A 105 15.88 -10.89 -14.48
N PRO A 106 14.73 -11.31 -15.05
CA PRO A 106 14.43 -12.73 -15.28
C PRO A 106 15.12 -13.32 -16.52
N TYR A 107 15.69 -12.47 -17.39
CA TYR A 107 16.20 -12.86 -18.70
C TYR A 107 17.73 -12.81 -18.78
N GLU A 108 18.29 -13.67 -19.62
CA GLU A 108 19.69 -13.65 -20.04
C GLU A 108 19.76 -13.81 -21.57
N PRO A 109 20.41 -12.88 -22.29
CA PRO A 109 20.56 -13.00 -23.73
C PRO A 109 21.52 -14.15 -24.07
N ARG A 110 21.13 -15.02 -25.00
CA ARG A 110 21.98 -16.13 -25.48
C ARG A 110 21.96 -16.21 -27.00
N MET A 111 23.09 -16.62 -27.57
CA MET A 111 23.23 -16.82 -29.02
C MET A 111 22.83 -18.23 -29.48
N GLU A 112 22.89 -19.21 -28.58
CA GLU A 112 22.55 -20.61 -28.84
C GLU A 112 21.39 -21.07 -27.94
N PRO A 113 20.49 -21.97 -28.43
CA PRO A 113 20.45 -22.54 -29.78
C PRO A 113 20.02 -21.56 -30.87
N TYR A 114 19.40 -20.43 -30.50
CA TYR A 114 19.09 -19.30 -31.38
C TYR A 114 19.21 -17.99 -30.60
N PRO A 115 19.60 -16.86 -31.24
CA PRO A 115 19.66 -15.55 -30.61
C PRO A 115 18.31 -15.15 -30.02
N ASP A 116 18.20 -15.13 -28.69
CA ASP A 116 16.97 -14.82 -27.96
C ASP A 116 17.29 -14.45 -26.49
N ASP A 117 16.29 -13.94 -25.77
CA ASP A 117 16.30 -13.79 -24.32
C ASP A 117 15.79 -15.09 -23.68
N TYR A 118 16.56 -15.68 -22.77
CA TYR A 118 16.19 -16.93 -22.10
C TYR A 118 15.89 -16.70 -20.63
N LEU A 119 14.88 -17.40 -20.12
CA LEU A 119 14.58 -17.42 -18.69
C LEU A 119 15.68 -18.18 -17.95
N VAL A 120 16.11 -17.62 -16.81
CA VAL A 120 17.17 -18.22 -15.99
C VAL A 120 16.57 -18.84 -14.72
N PRO A 121 16.71 -20.16 -14.51
CA PRO A 121 16.32 -20.81 -13.27
C PRO A 121 16.96 -20.13 -12.05
N GLY A 122 16.16 -19.86 -11.01
CA GLY A 122 16.58 -19.14 -9.80
C GLY A 122 16.64 -17.61 -9.94
N ARG A 123 16.49 -17.06 -11.15
CA ARG A 123 16.36 -15.61 -11.40
C ARG A 123 14.98 -15.21 -11.92
N ALA A 124 14.19 -16.17 -12.40
CA ALA A 124 12.84 -15.94 -12.89
C ALA A 124 11.82 -16.86 -12.21
N VAL A 125 10.60 -16.35 -12.09
CA VAL A 125 9.41 -17.09 -11.73
C VAL A 125 8.41 -16.95 -12.87
N VAL A 126 7.91 -18.07 -13.36
CA VAL A 126 6.88 -18.13 -14.38
C VAL A 126 5.53 -18.25 -13.71
N VAL A 127 4.61 -17.38 -14.08
CA VAL A 127 3.25 -17.31 -13.54
C VAL A 127 2.26 -17.26 -14.69
N GLN A 128 1.12 -17.95 -14.59
CA GLN A 128 0.06 -17.76 -15.56
C GLN A 128 -0.49 -16.33 -15.45
N GLU A 129 -0.74 -15.65 -16.57
CA GLU A 129 -1.15 -14.24 -16.58
C GLU A 129 -2.38 -13.98 -15.70
N GLY A 130 -3.44 -14.79 -15.85
CA GLY A 130 -4.64 -14.69 -15.03
C GLY A 130 -4.40 -14.93 -13.53
N HIS A 131 -3.44 -15.78 -13.17
CA HIS A 131 -3.07 -15.99 -11.78
C HIS A 131 -2.27 -14.80 -11.23
N MET A 132 -1.43 -14.17 -12.06
CA MET A 132 -0.71 -12.95 -11.69
C MET A 132 -1.68 -11.79 -11.35
N LEU A 133 -2.83 -11.70 -12.03
CA LEU A 133 -3.88 -10.74 -11.69
C LEU A 133 -4.45 -10.99 -10.29
N VAL A 134 -4.63 -12.26 -9.93
CA VAL A 134 -5.12 -12.65 -8.59
C VAL A 134 -4.07 -12.36 -7.53
N LEU A 135 -2.79 -12.65 -7.80
CA LEU A 135 -1.68 -12.32 -6.90
C LEU A 135 -1.48 -10.81 -6.71
N THR A 136 -1.85 -9.99 -7.69
CA THR A 136 -1.70 -8.52 -7.61
C THR A 136 -2.96 -7.81 -7.10
N GLY A 137 -4.13 -8.45 -7.13
CA GLY A 137 -5.38 -7.91 -6.59
C GLY A 137 -5.28 -7.39 -5.15
N PRO A 138 -4.70 -8.16 -4.19
CA PRO A 138 -4.54 -7.73 -2.81
C PRO A 138 -3.76 -6.42 -2.61
N LEU A 139 -2.87 -6.05 -3.55
CA LEU A 139 -2.03 -4.86 -3.42
C LEU A 139 -2.87 -3.59 -3.38
N ARG A 140 -3.93 -3.52 -4.21
CA ARG A 140 -4.84 -2.37 -4.20
C ARG A 140 -5.56 -2.25 -2.87
N ASP A 141 -6.04 -3.36 -2.31
CA ASP A 141 -6.71 -3.33 -1.00
C ASP A 141 -5.74 -2.97 0.13
N LEU A 142 -4.53 -3.53 0.11
CA LEU A 142 -3.49 -3.20 1.07
C LEU A 142 -3.16 -1.70 1.08
N VAL A 143 -3.02 -1.09 -0.10
CA VAL A 143 -2.77 0.35 -0.25
C VAL A 143 -3.88 1.19 0.38
N HIS A 144 -5.15 0.83 0.17
CA HIS A 144 -6.27 1.55 0.76
C HIS A 144 -6.35 1.32 2.28
N ARG A 145 -6.04 0.11 2.75
CA ARG A 145 -6.00 -0.19 4.17
C ARG A 145 -4.90 0.57 4.93
N MET A 146 -3.79 0.83 4.26
CA MET A 146 -2.65 1.56 4.82
C MET A 146 -2.65 3.05 4.47
N ALA A 147 -3.71 3.56 3.85
CA ALA A 147 -3.78 4.95 3.44
C ALA A 147 -3.51 5.90 4.63
N PRO A 148 -2.58 6.86 4.51
CA PRO A 148 -2.28 7.84 5.54
C PRO A 148 -3.52 8.55 6.09
N GLY A 149 -3.62 8.65 7.42
CA GLY A 149 -4.74 9.28 8.09
C GLY A 149 -6.01 8.43 8.15
N ARG A 150 -5.98 7.19 7.63
CA ARG A 150 -7.12 6.29 7.71
C ARG A 150 -7.47 5.98 9.17
N PRO A 151 -8.76 6.05 9.56
CA PRO A 151 -9.20 5.76 10.92
C PRO A 151 -8.91 4.34 11.37
N ALA A 152 -8.93 4.14 12.69
CA ALA A 152 -8.77 2.84 13.30
C ALA A 152 -9.85 1.84 12.85
N VAL A 153 -9.45 0.59 12.62
CA VAL A 153 -10.33 -0.49 12.17
C VAL A 153 -9.97 -1.79 12.90
N THR A 154 -10.96 -2.65 13.12
CA THR A 154 -10.73 -4.00 13.66
C THR A 154 -11.38 -5.01 12.75
N ILE A 155 -10.58 -5.91 12.18
CA ILE A 155 -11.09 -6.87 11.21
C ILE A 155 -12.02 -7.89 11.86
N ALA A 156 -13.17 -8.13 11.21
CA ALA A 156 -14.19 -9.04 11.69
C ALA A 156 -13.77 -10.52 11.62
N GLY A 157 -14.59 -11.39 12.21
CA GLY A 157 -14.30 -12.82 12.39
C GLY A 157 -14.15 -13.66 11.10
N GLU A 158 -14.82 -13.27 10.01
CA GLU A 158 -15.02 -14.12 8.83
C GLU A 158 -13.92 -13.97 7.75
N THR A 159 -12.75 -13.45 8.10
CA THR A 159 -11.68 -13.11 7.13
C THR A 159 -10.48 -14.08 7.14
N ALA A 160 -10.48 -15.06 8.06
CA ALA A 160 -9.36 -16.00 8.24
C ALA A 160 -8.99 -16.74 6.96
N GLU A 161 -9.99 -17.09 6.14
CA GLU A 161 -9.75 -17.92 4.96
C GLU A 161 -8.98 -17.16 3.87
N LEU A 162 -9.32 -15.90 3.59
CA LEU A 162 -8.54 -15.10 2.64
C LEU A 162 -7.13 -14.84 3.18
N SER A 163 -6.99 -14.54 4.48
CA SER A 163 -5.69 -14.36 5.15
C SER A 163 -4.78 -15.58 4.91
N ARG A 164 -5.31 -16.79 5.17
CA ARG A 164 -4.62 -18.06 4.94
C ARG A 164 -4.26 -18.29 3.47
N LEU A 165 -5.20 -18.07 2.55
CA LEU A 165 -5.00 -18.30 1.11
C LEU A 165 -3.93 -17.36 0.52
N VAL A 166 -3.93 -16.09 0.94
CA VAL A 166 -2.92 -15.12 0.50
C VAL A 166 -1.54 -15.49 1.02
N HIS A 167 -1.42 -15.91 2.28
CA HIS A 167 -0.14 -16.38 2.82
C HIS A 167 0.37 -17.62 2.08
N LEU A 168 -0.52 -18.57 1.74
CA LEU A 168 -0.14 -19.72 0.91
C LEU A 168 0.36 -19.30 -0.48
N ALA A 169 -0.25 -18.29 -1.09
CA ALA A 169 0.21 -17.76 -2.37
C ALA A 169 1.62 -17.11 -2.26
N ALA A 170 1.91 -16.45 -1.13
CA ALA A 170 3.25 -15.96 -0.84
C ALA A 170 4.27 -17.10 -0.74
N ASP A 171 3.94 -18.20 -0.07
CA ASP A 171 4.78 -19.41 0.00
C ASP A 171 4.96 -20.07 -1.37
N GLU A 172 3.94 -20.07 -2.23
CA GLU A 172 4.06 -20.61 -3.60
C GLU A 172 5.04 -19.79 -4.46
N LEU A 173 5.05 -18.46 -4.32
CA LEU A 173 6.04 -17.59 -4.96
C LEU A 173 7.46 -17.88 -4.45
N ARG A 174 7.64 -18.01 -3.13
CA ARG A 174 8.92 -18.37 -2.51
C ARG A 174 9.42 -19.75 -2.98
N ALA A 175 8.53 -20.72 -3.03
CA ALA A 175 8.83 -22.07 -3.51
C ALA A 175 9.30 -22.07 -4.97
N ALA A 176 8.71 -21.22 -5.83
CA ALA A 176 9.13 -21.07 -7.21
C ALA A 176 10.53 -20.45 -7.36
N VAL A 177 10.94 -19.60 -6.41
CA VAL A 177 12.31 -19.04 -6.33
C VAL A 177 13.32 -20.06 -5.77
N GLY A 178 12.84 -21.10 -5.07
CA GLY A 178 13.65 -22.20 -4.57
C GLY A 178 13.64 -22.36 -3.05
N GLU A 179 12.86 -21.55 -2.33
CA GLU A 179 12.68 -21.66 -0.88
C GLU A 179 11.68 -22.77 -0.55
N ARG A 180 12.18 -23.92 -0.07
CA ARG A 180 11.37 -25.14 0.09
C ARG A 180 10.59 -25.23 1.40
N VAL A 181 10.92 -24.39 2.37
CA VAL A 181 10.32 -24.41 3.71
C VAL A 181 9.30 -23.28 3.78
N PRO A 182 8.00 -23.58 3.92
CA PRO A 182 6.97 -22.58 4.14
C PRO A 182 7.32 -21.69 5.33
N THR A 183 7.06 -20.40 5.24
CA THR A 183 7.24 -19.52 6.39
C THR A 183 6.09 -19.71 7.37
N PRO A 184 6.29 -19.50 8.69
CA PRO A 184 5.16 -19.45 9.61
C PRO A 184 4.22 -18.32 9.21
N HIS A 185 2.90 -18.55 9.33
CA HIS A 185 1.91 -17.49 9.12
C HIS A 185 2.25 -16.29 10.02
N PRO A 186 2.26 -15.06 9.49
CA PRO A 186 2.78 -13.89 10.21
C PRO A 186 2.03 -13.63 11.52
N VAL A 187 0.75 -13.99 11.56
CA VAL A 187 -0.09 -13.93 12.76
C VAL A 187 0.43 -14.86 13.84
N GLY A 188 0.84 -14.29 14.96
CA GLY A 188 1.42 -15.02 16.09
C GLY A 188 2.91 -15.34 15.95
N ALA A 189 3.47 -15.22 14.74
CA ALA A 189 4.92 -15.28 14.52
C ALA A 189 5.60 -13.94 14.83
N VAL A 190 4.91 -12.82 14.58
CA VAL A 190 5.39 -11.46 14.87
C VAL A 190 4.65 -10.90 16.09
N GLY A 191 5.40 -10.32 17.03
CA GLY A 191 4.82 -9.57 18.14
C GLY A 191 4.22 -8.27 17.65
N VAL A 192 2.89 -8.14 17.67
CA VAL A 192 2.16 -6.94 17.23
C VAL A 192 1.61 -6.18 18.44
N ALA A 193 1.70 -4.85 18.41
CA ALA A 193 1.21 -4.01 19.49
C ALA A 193 -0.33 -4.09 19.58
N ARG A 194 -0.86 -4.30 20.79
CA ARG A 194 -2.32 -4.35 21.02
C ARG A 194 -2.99 -2.99 20.93
N VAL A 195 -2.24 -1.93 21.20
CA VAL A 195 -2.69 -0.54 21.17
C VAL A 195 -1.68 0.21 20.30
N SER A 196 -2.18 0.79 19.22
CA SER A 196 -1.38 1.64 18.34
C SER A 196 -1.22 3.03 18.94
N ARG A 197 -0.08 3.66 18.65
CA ARG A 197 0.19 5.04 19.03
C ARG A 197 -0.71 5.99 18.23
N ARG A 198 -1.40 6.91 18.91
CA ARG A 198 -2.19 7.95 18.25
C ARG A 198 -1.27 9.03 17.67
N PRO A 199 -1.65 9.70 16.57
CA PRO A 199 -0.97 10.90 16.12
C PRO A 199 -0.88 11.98 17.22
N SER A 200 -1.92 12.11 18.05
CA SER A 200 -1.95 13.02 19.19
C SER A 200 -0.96 12.69 20.32
N ASP A 201 -0.31 11.51 20.31
CA ASP A 201 0.65 11.09 21.35
C ASP A 201 2.01 11.78 21.14
N VAL A 202 2.00 13.11 21.08
CA VAL A 202 3.17 13.97 20.85
C VAL A 202 3.35 14.95 22.00
N ASN A 203 4.60 15.35 22.23
CA ASN A 203 4.92 16.44 23.14
C ASN A 203 4.43 17.78 22.58
N ASP A 204 4.10 18.73 23.47
CA ASP A 204 3.64 20.07 23.12
C ASP A 204 2.41 20.07 22.18
N LEU A 205 1.46 19.17 22.44
CA LEU A 205 0.29 18.91 21.58
C LEU A 205 -0.42 20.18 21.08
N GLN A 206 -0.59 21.21 21.94
CA GLN A 206 -1.20 22.48 21.54
C GLN A 206 -0.39 23.20 20.44
N ALA A 207 0.92 23.34 20.63
CA ALA A 207 1.78 23.98 19.64
C ALA A 207 1.83 23.16 18.34
N ARG A 208 1.84 21.81 18.45
CA ARG A 208 1.81 20.91 17.30
C ARG A 208 0.49 21.01 16.53
N TYR A 209 -0.63 21.08 17.24
CA TYR A 209 -1.94 21.29 16.64
C TYR A 209 -1.99 22.59 15.84
N GLU A 210 -1.51 23.69 16.41
CA GLU A 210 -1.48 24.98 15.72
C GLU A 210 -0.58 24.98 14.48
N VAL A 211 0.58 24.32 14.53
CA VAL A 211 1.45 24.16 13.37
C VAL A 211 0.76 23.33 12.28
N LEU A 212 0.20 22.18 12.66
CA LEU A 212 -0.52 21.30 11.74
C LEU A 212 -1.71 22.01 11.08
N ALA A 213 -2.55 22.67 11.87
CA ALA A 213 -3.73 23.38 11.36
C ALA A 213 -3.36 24.50 10.38
N ARG A 214 -2.30 25.27 10.68
CA ARG A 214 -1.82 26.32 9.77
C ARG A 214 -1.25 25.76 8.47
N ALA A 215 -0.41 24.72 8.55
CA ALA A 215 0.17 24.08 7.38
C ALA A 215 -0.92 23.42 6.51
N ALA A 216 -1.88 22.74 7.15
CA ALA A 216 -3.05 22.14 6.50
C ALA A 216 -3.91 23.19 5.77
N TRP A 217 -4.16 24.34 6.43
CA TRP A 217 -4.88 25.45 5.80
C TRP A 217 -4.16 25.94 4.54
N ARG A 218 -2.88 26.29 4.64
CA ARG A 218 -2.06 26.77 3.51
C ARG A 218 -2.01 25.76 2.36
N ALA A 219 -1.74 24.49 2.65
CA ALA A 219 -1.67 23.44 1.65
C ALA A 219 -3.00 23.27 0.92
N SER A 220 -4.12 23.31 1.66
CA SER A 220 -5.45 23.22 1.06
C SER A 220 -5.80 24.43 0.19
N GLU A 221 -5.44 25.66 0.61
CA GLU A 221 -5.68 26.89 -0.16
C GLU A 221 -4.86 26.96 -1.45
N SER A 222 -3.70 26.30 -1.49
CA SER A 222 -2.83 26.26 -2.67
C SER A 222 -3.37 25.41 -3.83
N LEU A 223 -4.47 24.67 -3.61
CA LEU A 223 -5.10 23.83 -4.62
C LEU A 223 -6.19 24.58 -5.42
N PRO A 224 -6.30 24.30 -6.72
CA PRO A 224 -7.40 24.80 -7.52
C PRO A 224 -8.72 24.15 -7.10
N SER A 225 -9.80 24.92 -7.14
CA SER A 225 -11.16 24.38 -7.02
C SER A 225 -11.51 23.46 -8.20
N LEU A 226 -12.41 22.50 -7.99
CA LEU A 226 -12.89 21.62 -9.07
C LEU A 226 -13.47 22.38 -10.26
N LYS A 227 -14.17 23.49 -9.99
CA LYS A 227 -14.71 24.36 -11.03
C LYS A 227 -13.58 24.95 -11.87
N TYR A 228 -12.57 25.53 -11.22
CA TYR A 228 -11.41 26.08 -11.90
C TYR A 228 -10.69 25.02 -12.74
N MET A 229 -10.42 23.83 -12.19
CA MET A 229 -9.77 22.75 -12.91
C MET A 229 -10.50 22.37 -14.20
N ARG A 230 -11.84 22.29 -14.15
CA ARG A 230 -12.68 22.00 -15.33
C ARG A 230 -12.66 23.12 -16.36
N GLU A 231 -12.68 24.37 -15.91
CA GLU A 231 -12.71 25.55 -16.79
C GLU A 231 -11.34 25.84 -17.44
N SER A 232 -10.24 25.61 -16.71
CA SER A 232 -8.87 25.86 -17.16
C SER A 232 -8.17 24.63 -17.75
N MET A 233 -8.81 23.44 -17.69
CA MET A 233 -8.22 22.16 -18.08
C MET A 233 -6.90 21.87 -17.33
N ASP A 234 -6.82 22.28 -16.05
CA ASP A 234 -5.68 22.00 -15.17
C ASP A 234 -5.79 20.57 -14.61
N PHE A 235 -4.96 19.67 -15.16
CA PHE A 235 -4.83 18.28 -14.71
C PHE A 235 -3.61 18.05 -13.80
N SER A 236 -2.98 19.12 -13.30
CA SER A 236 -1.83 19.00 -12.40
C SER A 236 -2.20 18.45 -11.02
N VAL A 237 -3.47 18.53 -10.64
CA VAL A 237 -4.02 18.09 -9.34
C VAL A 237 -5.08 17.02 -9.60
N SER A 238 -5.13 15.99 -8.78
CA SER A 238 -6.21 14.99 -8.84
C SER A 238 -7.53 15.62 -8.34
N PRO A 239 -8.68 15.40 -9.03
CA PRO A 239 -9.97 15.88 -8.55
C PRO A 239 -10.28 15.45 -7.10
N ASP A 240 -9.88 14.23 -6.71
CA ASP A 240 -10.09 13.70 -5.36
C ASP A 240 -9.31 14.50 -4.30
N THR A 241 -8.12 15.01 -4.67
CA THR A 241 -7.31 15.89 -3.81
C THR A 241 -8.04 17.19 -3.54
N SER A 242 -8.62 17.82 -4.57
CA SER A 242 -9.37 19.07 -4.41
C SER A 242 -10.64 18.89 -3.59
N ILE A 243 -11.33 17.74 -3.70
CA ILE A 243 -12.47 17.39 -2.83
C ILE A 243 -12.00 17.25 -1.38
N ALA A 244 -10.90 16.53 -1.14
CA ALA A 244 -10.35 16.35 0.19
C ALA A 244 -9.86 17.67 0.81
N ALA A 245 -9.35 18.59 0.00
CA ALA A 245 -8.96 19.93 0.44
C ALA A 245 -10.16 20.79 0.85
N GLU A 246 -11.28 20.71 0.12
CA GLU A 246 -12.53 21.36 0.51
C GLU A 246 -13.08 20.80 1.83
N ASP A 247 -13.09 19.47 1.98
CA ASP A 247 -13.46 18.79 3.24
C ASP A 247 -12.59 19.30 4.42
N LEU A 248 -11.27 19.40 4.22
CA LEU A 248 -10.31 19.88 5.21
C LEU A 248 -10.51 21.38 5.55
N GLN A 249 -10.74 22.24 4.56
CA GLN A 249 -11.03 23.66 4.79
C GLN A 249 -12.32 23.86 5.59
N ASN A 250 -13.35 23.08 5.29
CA ASN A 250 -14.59 23.09 6.07
C ASN A 250 -14.35 22.67 7.51
N LEU A 251 -13.55 21.63 7.72
CA LEU A 251 -13.18 21.14 9.05
C LEU A 251 -12.41 22.19 9.85
N LEU A 252 -11.38 22.79 9.26
CA LEU A 252 -10.56 23.83 9.91
C LEU A 252 -11.35 25.11 10.19
N ALA A 253 -12.37 25.41 9.38
CA ALA A 253 -13.30 26.52 9.61
C ALA A 253 -14.38 26.23 10.67
N GLY A 254 -14.35 25.06 11.31
CA GLY A 254 -15.34 24.64 12.31
C GLY A 254 -16.71 24.28 11.70
N ARG A 255 -16.77 24.02 10.39
CA ARG A 255 -17.97 23.53 9.69
C ARG A 255 -17.97 22.00 9.65
N SER A 256 -19.11 21.41 9.26
CA SER A 256 -19.20 19.97 9.01
C SER A 256 -18.31 19.59 7.83
N GLY A 257 -17.15 19.00 8.11
CA GLY A 257 -16.24 18.41 7.12
C GLY A 257 -15.96 16.95 7.47
N LEU A 258 -15.74 16.12 6.44
CA LEU A 258 -15.37 14.72 6.62
C LEU A 258 -13.84 14.60 6.75
N PHE A 259 -13.36 14.00 7.83
CA PHE A 259 -11.94 13.72 7.98
C PHE A 259 -11.51 12.44 7.24
N TRP A 260 -12.45 11.55 6.94
CA TRP A 260 -12.23 10.34 6.17
C TRP A 260 -13.42 10.01 5.28
N ARG A 261 -13.13 9.39 4.12
CA ARG A 261 -14.12 8.83 3.20
C ARG A 261 -13.51 7.62 2.53
N GLU A 262 -14.18 6.47 2.62
CA GLU A 262 -13.86 5.31 1.78
C GLU A 262 -14.20 5.61 0.30
N GLU A 263 -13.71 4.78 -0.64
CA GLU A 263 -13.97 4.96 -2.07
C GLU A 263 -15.48 4.98 -2.40
N HIS A 264 -16.28 4.25 -1.61
CA HIS A 264 -17.74 4.25 -1.67
C HIS A 264 -18.34 4.20 -0.26
N GLU A 265 -19.50 4.85 -0.06
CA GLU A 265 -20.15 4.98 1.26
C GLU A 265 -20.64 3.64 1.85
N SER A 266 -20.86 2.62 1.01
CA SER A 266 -21.29 1.29 1.45
C SER A 266 -20.15 0.42 1.98
N ILE A 267 -18.90 0.86 1.84
CA ILE A 267 -17.73 0.11 2.29
C ILE A 267 -17.65 0.20 3.83
N ASP A 268 -17.51 -0.96 4.45
CA ASP A 268 -17.22 -1.12 5.87
C ASP A 268 -15.88 -1.85 5.94
N PRO A 269 -14.80 -1.16 6.33
CA PRO A 269 -13.47 -1.71 6.26
C PRO A 269 -13.21 -2.89 7.21
N ASN A 270 -14.12 -3.14 8.17
CA ASN A 270 -14.04 -4.28 9.08
C ASN A 270 -14.37 -5.61 8.37
N VAL A 271 -15.22 -5.58 7.33
CA VAL A 271 -15.77 -6.78 6.66
C VAL A 271 -15.60 -6.77 5.14
N HIS A 272 -15.44 -5.60 4.55
CA HIS A 272 -15.34 -5.41 3.10
C HIS A 272 -13.90 -5.23 2.65
N VAL A 273 -13.64 -5.60 1.39
CA VAL A 273 -12.49 -5.11 0.63
C VAL A 273 -12.71 -3.60 0.41
N THR A 274 -11.64 -2.83 0.53
CA THR A 274 -11.61 -1.36 0.58
C THR A 274 -11.13 -0.73 -0.72
N SER A 275 -10.72 -1.56 -1.68
CA SER A 275 -10.28 -1.17 -3.01
C SER A 275 -11.41 -0.83 -3.99
N GLY A 276 -12.68 -0.92 -3.59
CA GLY A 276 -13.82 -0.53 -4.44
C GLY A 276 -15.10 -1.33 -4.20
N VAL A 277 -16.04 -1.16 -5.13
CA VAL A 277 -17.33 -1.85 -5.16
C VAL A 277 -17.55 -2.51 -6.53
N ASP A 278 -18.27 -3.64 -6.53
CA ASP A 278 -18.80 -4.24 -7.75
C ASP A 278 -20.04 -3.46 -8.19
N TRP A 279 -20.36 -3.49 -9.49
CA TRP A 279 -21.53 -2.80 -10.07
C TRP A 279 -22.52 -3.76 -10.75
N PRO A 280 -23.03 -4.81 -10.06
CA PRO A 280 -24.08 -5.64 -10.63
C PRO A 280 -25.35 -4.81 -10.84
N ASP A 281 -25.92 -4.87 -12.04
CA ASP A 281 -27.14 -4.15 -12.43
C ASP A 281 -27.11 -2.63 -12.09
N ASP A 282 -25.96 -1.99 -12.35
CA ASP A 282 -25.68 -0.56 -12.08
C ASP A 282 -25.83 -0.15 -10.61
N ARG A 283 -25.73 -1.10 -9.67
CA ARG A 283 -25.79 -0.82 -8.23
C ARG A 283 -24.43 -1.08 -7.58
N PRO A 284 -23.90 -0.14 -6.78
CA PRO A 284 -22.67 -0.36 -6.06
C PRO A 284 -22.88 -1.37 -4.93
N VAL A 285 -22.08 -2.44 -4.93
CA VAL A 285 -22.09 -3.48 -3.90
C VAL A 285 -20.66 -3.62 -3.36
N ALA A 286 -20.49 -3.31 -2.07
CA ALA A 286 -19.22 -3.56 -1.39
C ALA A 286 -19.00 -5.07 -1.27
N ARG A 287 -17.79 -5.52 -1.65
CA ARG A 287 -17.44 -6.93 -1.67
C ARG A 287 -16.95 -7.38 -0.31
N LEU A 288 -17.50 -8.48 0.21
CA LEU A 288 -17.03 -9.06 1.48
C LEU A 288 -15.65 -9.70 1.31
N ILE A 289 -14.79 -9.55 2.32
CA ILE A 289 -13.48 -10.24 2.37
C ILE A 289 -13.67 -11.77 2.28
N ALA A 290 -14.73 -12.29 2.89
CA ALA A 290 -15.08 -13.70 2.84
C ALA A 290 -15.52 -14.18 1.43
N GLU A 291 -16.07 -13.29 0.60
CA GLU A 291 -16.40 -13.60 -0.79
C GLU A 291 -15.16 -13.57 -1.68
N GLU A 292 -14.26 -12.61 -1.44
CA GLU A 292 -12.95 -12.55 -2.11
C GLU A 292 -12.14 -13.85 -1.87
N ALA A 293 -12.26 -14.46 -0.68
CA ALA A 293 -11.66 -15.76 -0.40
C ALA A 293 -12.08 -16.85 -1.41
N LYS A 294 -13.36 -16.87 -1.82
CA LYS A 294 -13.88 -17.86 -2.77
C LYS A 294 -13.33 -17.62 -4.18
N ASP A 295 -13.14 -16.37 -4.56
CA ASP A 295 -12.57 -16.00 -5.87
C ASP A 295 -11.09 -16.37 -5.93
N PHE A 296 -10.37 -16.08 -4.85
CA PHE A 296 -8.98 -16.45 -4.68
C PHE A 296 -8.81 -17.98 -4.70
N GLU A 297 -9.64 -18.71 -3.95
CA GLU A 297 -9.64 -20.17 -3.91
C GLU A 297 -9.96 -20.78 -5.28
N ARG A 298 -10.97 -20.29 -5.99
CA ARG A 298 -11.31 -20.76 -7.34
C ARG A 298 -10.13 -20.60 -8.30
N SER A 299 -9.44 -19.47 -8.20
CA SER A 299 -8.26 -19.18 -9.01
C SER A 299 -7.05 -20.05 -8.65
N ALA A 300 -6.85 -20.32 -7.35
CA ALA A 300 -5.78 -21.21 -6.87
C ALA A 300 -6.08 -22.70 -7.14
N SER A 301 -7.35 -23.09 -7.17
CA SER A 301 -7.80 -24.49 -7.31
C SER A 301 -7.96 -24.96 -8.75
N ALA A 302 -7.92 -24.07 -9.74
CA ALA A 302 -8.08 -24.42 -11.15
C ALA A 302 -6.91 -25.24 -11.76
N GLY A 303 -5.99 -25.75 -10.94
CA GLY A 303 -5.05 -26.84 -11.25
C GLY A 303 -3.57 -26.51 -11.05
N GLN A 304 -2.72 -27.54 -11.01
CA GLN A 304 -1.24 -27.41 -10.88
C GLN A 304 -0.58 -26.50 -11.94
N ARG A 305 -1.25 -26.24 -13.06
CA ARG A 305 -0.74 -25.38 -14.16
C ARG A 305 -0.73 -23.88 -13.82
N LEU A 306 -1.52 -23.45 -12.83
CA LEU A 306 -1.65 -22.04 -12.45
C LEU A 306 -0.63 -21.59 -11.41
N ARG A 307 0.02 -22.53 -10.71
CA ARG A 307 0.94 -22.20 -9.62
C ARG A 307 2.22 -21.56 -10.15
N PRO A 308 2.78 -20.56 -9.45
CA PRO A 308 4.12 -20.06 -9.73
C PRO A 308 5.12 -21.22 -9.83
N ARG A 309 5.98 -21.19 -10.84
CA ARG A 309 7.01 -22.22 -11.04
C ARG A 309 8.36 -21.61 -11.45
N ALA A 310 9.41 -22.37 -11.20
CA ALA A 310 10.70 -22.09 -11.84
C ALA A 310 10.61 -22.32 -13.37
N PRO A 311 11.38 -21.57 -14.17
CA PRO A 311 11.46 -21.82 -15.60
C PRO A 311 12.13 -23.18 -15.88
N HIS A 312 11.74 -23.80 -16.99
CA HIS A 312 12.42 -24.97 -17.51
C HIS A 312 13.78 -24.58 -18.12
N ALA A 313 14.73 -25.51 -18.15
CA ALA A 313 16.02 -25.26 -18.77
C ALA A 313 15.86 -24.95 -20.27
N GLY A 314 16.38 -23.79 -20.70
CA GLY A 314 16.28 -23.34 -22.10
C GLY A 314 14.93 -22.75 -22.49
N GLU A 315 14.04 -22.48 -21.52
CA GLU A 315 12.79 -21.76 -21.75
C GLU A 315 13.10 -20.32 -22.19
N ARG A 316 12.43 -19.87 -23.26
CA ARG A 316 12.62 -18.54 -23.85
C ARG A 316 11.74 -17.51 -23.16
N ARG A 317 12.06 -16.25 -23.38
CA ARG A 317 11.18 -15.13 -23.04
C ARG A 317 9.81 -15.30 -23.71
N PHE A 318 8.77 -15.01 -22.95
CA PHE A 318 7.41 -14.93 -23.47
C PHE A 318 7.21 -13.63 -24.26
N TYR A 319 6.75 -13.76 -25.50
CA TYR A 319 6.47 -12.63 -26.38
C TYR A 319 4.97 -12.41 -26.52
N ARG A 320 4.45 -11.41 -25.80
CA ARG A 320 3.03 -11.05 -25.88
C ARG A 320 2.61 -10.59 -27.29
N GLU A 321 3.49 -9.89 -28.00
CA GLU A 321 3.29 -9.49 -29.41
C GLU A 321 3.11 -10.69 -30.36
N LYS A 322 3.58 -11.88 -29.97
CA LYS A 322 3.41 -13.14 -30.71
C LYS A 322 2.21 -13.95 -30.25
N GLY A 323 1.37 -13.40 -29.36
CA GLY A 323 0.17 -14.05 -28.83
C GLY A 323 0.43 -15.00 -27.66
N GLU A 324 1.62 -15.00 -27.06
CA GLU A 324 1.98 -15.82 -25.90
C GLU A 324 1.45 -15.18 -24.60
N LEU A 325 0.13 -15.02 -24.49
CA LEU A 325 -0.54 -14.35 -23.36
C LEU A 325 -0.74 -15.28 -22.15
N GLU A 326 -0.47 -16.57 -22.29
CA GLU A 326 -0.78 -17.54 -21.24
C GLU A 326 0.12 -17.36 -20.00
N TYR A 327 1.39 -16.97 -20.18
CA TYR A 327 2.36 -16.87 -19.10
C TYR A 327 3.09 -15.53 -19.10
N VAL A 328 3.45 -15.12 -17.90
CA VAL A 328 4.34 -14.00 -17.65
C VAL A 328 5.53 -14.46 -16.82
N ALA A 329 6.66 -13.78 -16.97
CA ALA A 329 7.83 -14.01 -16.14
C ALA A 329 8.18 -12.76 -15.35
N ILE A 330 8.31 -12.92 -14.04
CA ILE A 330 8.83 -11.90 -13.13
C ILE A 330 10.20 -12.36 -12.62
N SER A 331 11.06 -11.42 -12.21
CA SER A 331 12.31 -11.77 -11.56
C SER A 331 12.08 -12.41 -10.19
N ALA A 332 13.06 -13.18 -9.72
CA ALA A 332 13.05 -13.76 -8.38
C ALA A 332 12.93 -12.68 -7.29
N VAL A 333 13.61 -11.55 -7.45
CA VAL A 333 13.54 -10.41 -6.51
C VAL A 333 12.12 -9.86 -6.43
N ARG A 334 11.47 -9.62 -7.57
CA ARG A 334 10.08 -9.12 -7.61
C ARG A 334 9.10 -10.13 -7.02
N ALA A 335 9.30 -11.42 -7.28
CA ALA A 335 8.50 -12.48 -6.68
C ALA A 335 8.63 -12.51 -5.15
N GLN A 336 9.83 -12.33 -4.61
CA GLN A 336 10.06 -12.25 -3.17
C GLN A 336 9.42 -11.02 -2.53
N ILE A 337 9.57 -9.84 -3.15
CA ILE A 337 8.92 -8.60 -2.67
C ILE A 337 7.39 -8.76 -2.70
N LEU A 338 6.84 -9.33 -3.77
CA LEU A 338 5.41 -9.63 -3.86
C LEU A 338 4.96 -10.58 -2.74
N ALA A 339 5.73 -11.64 -2.46
CA ALA A 339 5.43 -12.55 -1.35
C ALA A 339 5.43 -11.84 0.02
N GLU A 340 6.38 -10.94 0.27
CA GLU A 340 6.42 -10.14 1.50
C GLU A 340 5.21 -9.18 1.63
N ILE A 341 4.78 -8.57 0.52
CA ILE A 341 3.59 -7.71 0.47
C ILE A 341 2.31 -8.53 0.70
N LEU A 342 2.23 -9.74 0.15
CA LEU A 342 1.10 -10.65 0.37
C LEU A 342 1.02 -11.09 1.84
N ASP A 343 2.16 -11.38 2.49
CA ASP A 343 2.17 -11.68 3.92
C ASP A 343 1.74 -10.49 4.77
N GLU A 344 2.13 -9.27 4.40
CA GLU A 344 1.67 -8.05 5.07
C GLU A 344 0.15 -7.89 4.94
N TYR A 345 -0.40 -8.12 3.75
CA TYR A 345 -1.84 -8.14 3.55
C TYR A 345 -2.52 -9.21 4.40
N ALA A 346 -2.04 -10.47 4.33
CA ALA A 346 -2.57 -11.59 5.10
C ALA A 346 -2.59 -11.30 6.60
N ALA A 347 -1.53 -10.70 7.15
CA ALA A 347 -1.47 -10.29 8.55
C ALA A 347 -2.51 -9.22 8.89
N ARG A 348 -2.69 -8.21 8.02
CA ARG A 348 -3.61 -7.09 8.25
C ARG A 348 -5.07 -7.44 8.09
N ILE A 349 -5.41 -8.45 7.29
CA ILE A 349 -6.80 -8.91 7.12
C ILE A 349 -7.16 -10.10 8.02
N HIS A 350 -6.26 -10.55 8.88
CA HIS A 350 -6.58 -11.63 9.81
C HIS A 350 -7.66 -11.19 10.82
N PRO A 351 -8.58 -12.09 11.23
CA PRO A 351 -9.58 -11.75 12.23
C PRO A 351 -8.99 -11.16 13.51
N GLY A 352 -9.60 -10.08 14.00
CA GLY A 352 -9.16 -9.39 15.21
C GLY A 352 -7.88 -8.56 15.03
N ALA A 353 -7.28 -8.52 13.83
CA ALA A 353 -6.23 -7.56 13.53
C ALA A 353 -6.78 -6.14 13.73
N HIS A 354 -6.07 -5.35 14.53
CA HIS A 354 -6.44 -3.99 14.86
C HIS A 354 -5.38 -3.04 14.34
N SER A 355 -5.80 -1.95 13.70
CA SER A 355 -4.93 -0.82 13.41
C SER A 355 -5.51 0.46 14.03
N GLY A 356 -4.63 1.32 14.53
CA GLY A 356 -4.97 2.70 14.88
C GLY A 356 -5.12 3.59 13.64
N ILE A 357 -5.04 4.92 13.84
CA ILE A 357 -4.97 5.87 12.73
C ILE A 357 -3.64 5.65 11.99
N MET A 358 -3.66 5.36 10.69
CA MET A 358 -2.45 5.12 9.92
C MET A 358 -1.58 6.38 9.84
N HIS A 359 -0.29 6.25 10.18
CA HIS A 359 0.63 7.38 10.16
C HIS A 359 1.07 7.74 8.74
N PHE A 360 1.58 8.95 8.56
CA PHE A 360 1.93 9.51 7.27
C PHE A 360 3.09 8.78 6.59
N SER A 361 3.98 8.13 7.35
CA SER A 361 5.03 7.25 6.84
C SER A 361 4.49 6.10 5.97
N ALA A 362 3.22 5.73 6.10
CA ALA A 362 2.60 4.77 5.21
C ALA A 362 2.51 5.29 3.76
N TYR A 363 2.60 6.60 3.53
CA TYR A 363 2.56 7.20 2.19
C TYR A 363 3.62 6.57 1.28
N ASP A 364 4.88 6.51 1.73
CA ASP A 364 5.98 6.01 0.90
C ASP A 364 5.80 4.52 0.57
N LEU A 365 5.26 3.74 1.51
CA LEU A 365 4.90 2.34 1.26
C LEU A 365 3.75 2.22 0.24
N THR A 366 2.71 3.04 0.38
CA THR A 366 1.60 3.03 -0.58
C THR A 366 2.05 3.44 -1.98
N ASP A 367 2.89 4.49 -2.11
CA ASP A 367 3.44 4.93 -3.39
C ASP A 367 4.36 3.88 -4.01
N PHE A 368 5.21 3.23 -3.20
CA PHE A 368 6.03 2.11 -3.66
C PHE A 368 5.17 1.01 -4.28
N ILE A 369 4.13 0.56 -3.55
CA ILE A 369 3.23 -0.50 -4.00
C ILE A 369 2.44 -0.09 -5.25
N THR A 370 2.04 1.18 -5.39
CA THR A 370 1.25 1.62 -6.56
C THR A 370 2.10 1.95 -7.78
N SER A 371 3.22 2.64 -7.60
CA SER A 371 3.95 3.39 -8.64
C SER A 371 5.29 2.75 -9.01
N GLU A 372 5.94 2.06 -8.07
CA GLU A 372 7.20 1.35 -8.31
C GLU A 372 6.92 -0.12 -8.64
N ILE A 373 6.94 -1.01 -7.65
CA ILE A 373 6.71 -2.45 -7.86
C ILE A 373 5.36 -2.69 -8.56
N GLY A 374 4.31 -1.94 -8.19
CA GLY A 374 3.00 -2.09 -8.81
C GLY A 374 2.98 -1.74 -10.30
N ARG A 375 3.74 -0.73 -10.73
CA ARG A 375 3.85 -0.39 -12.15
C ARG A 375 4.55 -1.49 -12.91
N GLU A 376 5.67 -1.99 -12.40
CA GLU A 376 6.44 -3.05 -13.05
C GLU A 376 5.66 -4.37 -13.14
N LEU A 377 4.93 -4.73 -12.08
CA LEU A 377 4.04 -5.90 -12.08
C LEU A 377 2.88 -5.70 -13.06
N ARG A 378 2.29 -4.50 -13.16
CA ARG A 378 1.23 -4.20 -14.15
C ARG A 378 1.73 -4.20 -15.59
N GLU A 379 2.91 -3.66 -15.86
CA GLU A 379 3.54 -3.72 -17.19
C GLU A 379 3.75 -5.18 -17.62
N THR A 380 4.02 -6.07 -16.66
CA THR A 380 4.16 -7.51 -16.90
C THR A 380 2.84 -8.16 -17.34
N VAL A 381 1.70 -7.74 -16.78
CA VAL A 381 0.35 -8.24 -17.13
C VAL A 381 -0.45 -7.35 -18.10
N GLY A 382 0.12 -6.24 -18.58
CA GLY A 382 -0.42 -5.41 -19.67
C GLY A 382 -1.68 -4.63 -19.34
N PHE A 383 -1.64 -3.86 -18.26
CA PHE A 383 -2.64 -2.85 -17.95
C PHE A 383 -2.23 -1.47 -18.44
#